data_AF-A0A2W6VRT5-F1
#
_entry.id   AF-A0A2W6VRT5-F1
#
_cell.length_a   1.000
_cell.length_b   1.000
_cell.length_c   1.000
_cell.angle_alpha   90.00
_cell.angle_beta   90.00
_cell.angle_gamma   90.00
#
_symmetry.space_group_name_H-M   'P 1'
#
loop_
_entity.id
_entity.type
_entity.pdbx_description
1 polymer ?
#
loop_
_entity_poly.entity_id
_entity_poly.type
_entity_poly.pdbx_seq_one_letter_code
_entity_poly.pdbx_strand_id
1 'polypeptide(L)'
;MKGFPPMNLLRTALVAAVVAAPAPLLAAVITSNFTVDADGWQHGAYNNGIQIDVVHNAGAGTISIDNGWYAGGFLAPQKYLGDKLAFLDGTMSFQLATDQVTPPGTLFPALILVGANGETIFSTPSIAPGTSLTDFTISLSAANFYKGTIEQVISGVSDGEFSAILGNLQMVSIFGNWNGGEWMTLDNVQMTSLSSAVPEPASWMMMIAGFGLVGLAMRRAPRSIRLS
;
A
#
# COMPACT_ATOMS: atom_id res chain seq x y z
N MET A 1 57.79 18.72 -59.37
CA MET A 1 56.80 18.89 -58.30
C MET A 1 55.72 17.81 -58.47
N LYS A 2 55.71 16.79 -57.60
CA LYS A 2 54.75 15.65 -57.65
C LYS A 2 53.52 16.03 -56.82
N GLY A 3 52.33 15.99 -57.41
CA GLY A 3 51.05 16.17 -56.72
C GLY A 3 50.53 14.83 -56.18
N PHE A 4 50.28 14.75 -54.88
CA PHE A 4 49.55 13.64 -54.24
C PHE A 4 48.05 13.94 -54.22
N PRO A 5 47.15 12.94 -54.42
CA PRO A 5 45.72 13.12 -54.25
C PRO A 5 45.32 13.04 -52.76
N PRO A 6 44.25 13.72 -52.32
CA PRO A 6 43.76 13.60 -50.95
C PRO A 6 42.97 12.30 -50.76
N MET A 7 43.36 11.52 -49.75
CA MET A 7 42.62 10.37 -49.23
C MET A 7 41.40 10.84 -48.43
N ASN A 8 40.19 10.51 -48.90
CA ASN A 8 38.95 10.63 -48.13
C ASN A 8 38.96 9.64 -46.96
N LEU A 9 39.21 10.14 -45.75
CA LEU A 9 39.02 9.41 -44.49
C LEU A 9 37.52 9.25 -44.21
N LEU A 10 36.97 8.08 -44.51
CA LEU A 10 35.67 7.64 -44.02
C LEU A 10 35.72 7.57 -42.48
N ARG A 11 35.11 8.55 -41.82
CA ARG A 11 34.91 8.57 -40.36
C ARG A 11 33.72 7.69 -40.02
N THR A 12 33.98 6.48 -39.55
CA THR A 12 32.95 5.58 -39.01
C THR A 12 32.52 6.10 -37.63
N ALA A 13 31.34 6.71 -37.54
CA ALA A 13 30.77 7.12 -36.26
C ALA A 13 30.08 5.90 -35.59
N LEU A 14 30.58 5.49 -34.44
CA LEU A 14 29.94 4.49 -33.58
C LEU A 14 28.85 5.21 -32.78
N VAL A 15 27.57 4.98 -33.11
CA VAL A 15 26.45 5.44 -32.29
C VAL A 15 26.22 4.41 -31.19
N ALA A 16 26.64 4.73 -29.96
CA ALA A 16 26.27 3.96 -28.78
C ALA A 16 24.85 4.38 -28.35
N ALA A 17 23.86 3.53 -28.60
CA ALA A 17 22.52 3.71 -28.04
C ALA A 17 22.54 3.22 -26.59
N VAL A 18 22.49 4.14 -25.64
CA VAL A 18 22.24 3.81 -24.23
C VAL A 18 20.74 3.55 -24.10
N VAL A 19 20.36 2.29 -23.95
CA VAL A 19 18.99 1.91 -23.56
C VAL A 19 18.89 2.07 -22.05
N ALA A 20 18.18 3.09 -21.58
CA ALA A 20 17.82 3.19 -20.17
C ALA A 20 16.77 2.11 -19.88
N ALA A 21 17.12 1.12 -19.05
CA ALA A 21 16.14 0.18 -18.52
C ALA A 21 15.19 0.95 -17.59
N PRO A 22 13.87 0.75 -17.68
CA PRO A 22 12.97 1.23 -16.64
C PRO A 22 13.31 0.52 -15.31
N ALA A 23 13.16 1.26 -14.21
CA ALA A 23 13.39 0.74 -12.88
C ALA A 23 12.08 0.16 -12.33
N PRO A 24 12.12 -0.94 -11.57
CA PRO A 24 10.91 -1.47 -10.95
C PRO A 24 10.27 -0.41 -10.05
N LEU A 25 8.98 -0.17 -10.25
CA LEU A 25 8.19 0.66 -9.34
C LEU A 25 8.08 -0.06 -7.99
N LEU A 26 8.64 0.53 -6.94
CA LEU A 26 8.46 0.07 -5.57
C LEU A 26 7.01 0.29 -5.13
N ALA A 27 6.48 -0.62 -4.30
CA ALA A 27 5.19 -0.42 -3.66
C ALA A 27 5.22 0.88 -2.83
N ALA A 28 4.19 1.70 -2.96
CA ALA A 28 4.00 2.85 -2.09
C ALA A 28 3.61 2.35 -0.69
N VAL A 29 4.23 2.93 0.35
CA VAL A 29 3.95 2.58 1.74
C VAL A 29 3.80 3.85 2.57
N ILE A 30 2.73 3.92 3.36
CA ILE A 30 2.53 4.94 4.40
C ILE A 30 2.66 4.22 5.74
N THR A 31 3.53 4.71 6.63
CA THR A 31 3.80 4.06 7.92
C THR A 31 3.62 4.99 9.11
N SER A 32 3.26 4.41 10.26
CA SER A 32 3.35 5.00 11.59
C SER A 32 3.88 3.94 12.56
N ASN A 33 5.03 4.21 13.18
CA ASN A 33 5.73 3.26 14.07
C ASN A 33 5.86 3.79 15.51
N PHE A 34 5.35 4.98 15.78
CA PHE A 34 5.29 5.64 17.08
C PHE A 34 6.58 5.62 17.90
N THR A 35 7.74 5.55 17.27
CA THR A 35 9.04 5.53 17.97
C THR A 35 9.43 6.90 18.52
N VAL A 36 8.90 7.98 17.94
CA VAL A 36 9.25 9.37 18.26
C VAL A 36 8.07 10.13 18.88
N ASP A 37 6.89 10.00 18.30
CA ASP A 37 5.67 10.69 18.73
C ASP A 37 4.41 9.89 18.34
N ALA A 38 3.23 10.48 18.54
CA ALA A 38 1.95 9.90 18.11
C ALA A 38 1.72 9.95 16.60
N ASP A 39 2.62 10.56 15.82
CA ASP A 39 2.56 10.66 14.36
C ASP A 39 1.25 11.29 13.84
N GLY A 40 0.67 12.19 14.63
CA GLY A 40 -0.60 12.87 14.35
C GLY A 40 -1.85 12.02 14.52
N TRP A 41 -1.75 10.82 15.09
CA TRP A 41 -2.91 9.99 15.43
C TRP A 41 -3.71 10.59 16.58
N GLN A 42 -5.02 10.39 16.50
CA GLN A 42 -5.98 10.86 17.49
C GLN A 42 -6.93 9.74 17.89
N HIS A 43 -7.75 9.98 18.90
CA HIS A 43 -8.81 9.11 19.36
C HIS A 43 -10.17 9.78 19.18
N GLY A 44 -11.17 9.01 18.78
CA GLY A 44 -12.53 9.49 18.66
C GLY A 44 -13.45 8.48 17.97
N ALA A 45 -14.73 8.81 17.82
CA ALA A 45 -15.64 7.94 17.09
C ALA A 45 -15.76 8.37 15.63
N TYR A 46 -15.88 7.38 14.75
CA TYR A 46 -15.98 7.60 13.30
C TYR A 46 -17.23 8.40 12.87
N ASN A 47 -18.22 8.52 13.76
CA ASN A 47 -19.54 9.06 13.48
C ASN A 47 -19.91 10.34 14.25
N ASN A 48 -19.05 10.84 15.14
CA ASN A 48 -19.40 11.98 16.02
C ASN A 48 -18.42 13.17 15.95
N GLY A 49 -17.35 13.06 15.15
CA GLY A 49 -16.41 14.16 14.88
C GLY A 49 -15.57 14.62 16.08
N ILE A 50 -15.68 13.95 17.22
CA ILE A 50 -14.82 14.22 18.38
C ILE A 50 -13.43 13.66 18.08
N GLN A 51 -12.39 14.47 18.31
CA GLN A 51 -11.00 14.07 18.17
C GLN A 51 -10.23 14.58 19.39
N ILE A 52 -9.60 13.65 20.10
CA ILE A 52 -8.78 13.90 21.29
C ILE A 52 -7.41 13.29 21.03
N ASP A 53 -6.38 13.83 21.68
CA ASP A 53 -5.03 13.28 21.55
C ASP A 53 -4.96 11.86 22.13
N VAL A 54 -4.21 10.99 21.45
CA VAL A 54 -3.80 9.69 22.00
C VAL A 54 -2.68 9.86 23.02
N VAL A 55 -2.48 8.85 23.86
CA VAL A 55 -1.31 8.76 24.73
C VAL A 55 -0.16 8.14 23.95
N HIS A 56 0.96 8.83 23.81
CA HIS A 56 2.18 8.27 23.21
C HIS A 56 3.08 7.63 24.28
N ASN A 57 3.41 6.36 24.08
CA ASN A 57 4.26 5.58 24.98
C ASN A 57 5.67 5.45 24.39
N ALA A 58 6.48 6.51 24.51
CA ALA A 58 7.81 6.58 23.88
C ALA A 58 8.74 5.38 24.19
N GLY A 59 8.67 4.82 25.40
CA GLY A 59 9.49 3.66 25.77
C GLY A 59 9.07 2.34 25.11
N ALA A 60 7.82 2.23 24.68
CA ALA A 60 7.27 1.05 24.01
C ALA A 60 7.17 1.22 22.49
N GLY A 61 7.26 2.46 21.98
CA GLY A 61 7.05 2.75 20.57
C GLY A 61 5.59 2.56 20.15
N THR A 62 4.63 2.87 21.02
CA THR A 62 3.20 2.64 20.77
C THR A 62 2.36 3.88 21.10
N ILE A 63 1.10 3.87 20.65
CA ILE A 63 0.08 4.79 21.15
C ILE A 63 -1.05 4.03 21.84
N SER A 64 -1.70 4.69 22.79
CA SER A 64 -2.82 4.11 23.53
C SER A 64 -3.97 5.09 23.66
N ILE A 65 -5.17 4.53 23.84
CA ILE A 65 -6.40 5.27 24.07
C ILE A 65 -7.10 4.73 25.31
N ASP A 66 -7.77 5.62 26.04
CA ASP A 66 -8.77 5.27 27.04
C ASP A 66 -10.16 5.31 26.40
N ASN A 67 -10.80 4.15 26.28
CA ASN A 67 -12.05 3.90 25.58
C ASN A 67 -13.28 4.08 26.50
N GLY A 68 -13.15 4.86 27.58
CA GLY A 68 -14.27 5.17 28.48
C GLY A 68 -15.55 5.70 27.80
N TRP A 69 -15.50 6.14 26.53
CA TRP A 69 -16.63 6.61 25.74
C TRP A 69 -16.90 5.73 24.50
N TYR A 70 -18.13 5.19 24.41
CA TYR A 70 -18.59 4.25 23.39
C TYR A 70 -18.17 4.58 21.94
N ALA A 71 -17.65 3.56 21.25
CA ALA A 71 -17.29 3.49 19.83
C ALA A 71 -16.06 4.32 19.39
N GLY A 72 -15.19 4.66 20.33
CA GLY A 72 -13.91 5.28 20.04
C GLY A 72 -12.93 4.33 19.34
N GLY A 73 -12.17 4.85 18.39
CA GLY A 73 -11.09 4.17 17.70
C GLY A 73 -9.87 5.08 17.57
N PHE A 74 -8.80 4.54 16.99
CA PHE A 74 -7.65 5.33 16.59
C PHE A 74 -7.94 5.95 15.22
N LEU A 75 -7.91 7.27 15.15
CA LEU A 75 -8.16 8.06 13.95
C LEU A 75 -6.83 8.40 13.29
N ALA A 76 -6.70 7.99 12.03
CA ALA A 76 -5.45 8.16 11.30
C ALA A 76 -5.22 9.62 10.89
N PRO A 77 -3.95 10.07 10.85
CA PRO A 77 -3.57 11.41 10.40
C PRO A 77 -3.79 11.61 8.90
N GLN A 78 -3.74 12.87 8.46
CA GLN A 78 -3.98 13.30 7.07
C GLN A 78 -3.20 12.51 6.00
N LYS A 79 -2.01 11.98 6.31
CA LYS A 79 -1.23 11.17 5.35
C LYS A 79 -1.93 9.88 4.92
N TYR A 80 -2.84 9.34 5.73
CA TYR A 80 -3.69 8.19 5.36
C TYR A 80 -4.98 8.60 4.65
N LEU A 81 -5.28 9.90 4.53
CA LEU A 81 -6.55 10.43 4.01
C LEU A 81 -6.39 11.03 2.61
N GLY A 82 -7.51 11.36 1.97
CA GLY A 82 -7.58 11.87 0.60
C GLY A 82 -7.63 10.76 -0.45
N ASP A 83 -7.11 11.02 -1.65
CA ASP A 83 -7.04 10.00 -2.70
C ASP A 83 -6.02 8.92 -2.32
N LYS A 84 -6.51 7.68 -2.22
CA LYS A 84 -5.76 6.47 -1.93
C LYS A 84 -6.01 5.38 -2.98
N LEU A 85 -6.47 5.71 -4.19
CA LEU A 85 -6.68 4.73 -5.25
C LEU A 85 -5.42 3.91 -5.60
N ALA A 86 -4.23 4.49 -5.41
CA ALA A 86 -2.97 3.75 -5.59
C ALA A 86 -2.82 2.54 -4.64
N PHE A 87 -3.59 2.49 -3.55
CA PHE A 87 -3.59 1.42 -2.56
C PHE A 87 -4.72 0.40 -2.77
N LEU A 88 -5.52 0.54 -3.84
CA LEU A 88 -6.52 -0.45 -4.21
C LEU A 88 -5.87 -1.83 -4.34
N ASP A 89 -6.53 -2.85 -3.79
CA ASP A 89 -6.06 -4.25 -3.68
C ASP A 89 -4.77 -4.45 -2.87
N GLY A 90 -4.24 -3.37 -2.29
CA GLY A 90 -3.14 -3.39 -1.33
C GLY A 90 -3.61 -3.86 0.05
N THR A 91 -2.91 -3.43 1.10
CA THR A 91 -3.23 -3.80 2.48
C THR A 91 -3.20 -2.61 3.43
N MET A 92 -4.03 -2.69 4.46
CA MET A 92 -3.87 -1.96 5.72
C MET A 92 -3.47 -2.97 6.80
N SER A 93 -2.31 -2.78 7.42
CA SER A 93 -1.83 -3.63 8.51
C SER A 93 -1.54 -2.80 9.75
N PHE A 94 -1.72 -3.40 10.92
CA PHE A 94 -1.45 -2.77 12.21
C PHE A 94 -1.44 -3.83 13.31
N GLN A 95 -0.98 -3.45 14.49
CA GLN A 95 -1.02 -4.29 15.68
C GLN A 95 -1.92 -3.70 16.74
N LEU A 96 -2.78 -4.52 17.35
CA LEU A 96 -3.62 -4.12 18.47
C LEU A 96 -3.40 -4.99 19.69
N ALA A 97 -3.45 -4.37 20.86
CA ALA A 97 -3.58 -5.05 22.14
C ALA A 97 -4.66 -4.38 23.00
N THR A 98 -5.31 -5.18 23.83
CA THR A 98 -6.19 -4.72 24.90
C THR A 98 -5.54 -4.95 26.26
N ASP A 99 -5.98 -4.22 27.28
CA ASP A 99 -5.58 -4.44 28.67
C ASP A 99 -6.28 -5.64 29.33
N GLN A 100 -7.45 -6.04 28.82
CA GLN A 100 -8.25 -7.16 29.28
C GLN A 100 -8.46 -8.19 28.17
N VAL A 101 -8.68 -9.45 28.56
CA VAL A 101 -9.01 -10.52 27.61
C VAL A 101 -10.36 -10.20 26.93
N THR A 102 -10.35 -10.15 25.60
CA THR A 102 -11.59 -10.02 24.83
C THR A 102 -12.44 -11.28 24.96
N PRO A 103 -13.76 -11.18 25.24
CA PRO A 103 -14.62 -12.34 25.35
C PRO A 103 -14.55 -13.23 24.09
N PRO A 104 -14.46 -14.57 24.23
CA PRO A 104 -14.45 -15.46 23.10
C PRO A 104 -15.67 -15.26 22.19
N GLY A 105 -15.45 -15.26 20.87
CA GLY A 105 -16.52 -15.08 19.88
C GLY A 105 -16.91 -13.62 19.61
N THR A 106 -16.25 -12.65 20.24
CA THR A 106 -16.38 -11.24 19.88
C THR A 106 -15.82 -11.01 18.48
N LEU A 107 -16.66 -10.53 17.57
CA LEU A 107 -16.32 -10.24 16.18
C LEU A 107 -16.78 -8.82 15.86
N PHE A 108 -15.82 -7.91 15.76
CA PHE A 108 -16.04 -6.52 15.34
C PHE A 108 -15.19 -6.23 14.09
N PRO A 109 -15.54 -5.20 13.31
CA PRO A 109 -14.64 -4.71 12.27
C PRO A 109 -13.39 -4.11 12.92
N ALA A 110 -12.20 -4.53 12.50
CA ALA A 110 -10.97 -3.90 12.97
C ALA A 110 -10.69 -2.55 12.29
N LEU A 111 -11.23 -2.34 11.09
CA LEU A 111 -10.99 -1.14 10.28
C LEU A 111 -12.31 -0.57 9.77
N ILE A 112 -12.44 0.75 9.88
CA ILE A 112 -13.60 1.51 9.43
C ILE A 112 -13.09 2.60 8.50
N LEU A 113 -13.69 2.71 7.32
CA LEU A 113 -13.35 3.70 6.31
C LEU A 113 -14.56 4.60 6.08
N VAL A 114 -14.33 5.91 6.06
CA VAL A 114 -15.35 6.91 5.74
C VAL A 114 -14.90 7.66 4.49
N GLY A 115 -15.72 7.60 3.44
CA GLY A 115 -15.53 8.33 2.20
C GLY A 115 -16.29 9.66 2.16
N ALA A 116 -16.50 10.18 0.95
CA ALA A 116 -17.30 11.38 0.74
C ALA A 116 -18.73 11.24 1.31
N ASN A 117 -19.31 12.36 1.74
CA ASN A 117 -20.68 12.44 2.26
C ASN A 117 -20.96 11.53 3.48
N GLY A 118 -19.92 11.08 4.18
CA GLY A 118 -20.05 10.19 5.33
C GLY A 118 -20.34 8.73 4.97
N GLU A 119 -20.16 8.32 3.71
CA GLU A 119 -20.27 6.92 3.31
C GLU A 119 -19.30 6.06 4.12
N THR A 120 -19.84 5.18 4.96
CA THR A 120 -19.05 4.39 5.92
C THR A 120 -19.10 2.92 5.56
N ILE A 121 -17.94 2.30 5.49
CA ILE A 121 -17.78 0.85 5.32
C ILE A 121 -16.91 0.28 6.42
N PHE A 122 -17.17 -0.97 6.76
CA PHE A 122 -16.56 -1.68 7.87
C PHE A 122 -15.84 -2.90 7.31
N SER A 123 -14.62 -3.16 7.75
CA SER A 123 -13.92 -4.39 7.37
C SER A 123 -14.71 -5.59 7.84
N THR A 124 -14.71 -6.69 7.10
CA THR A 124 -15.31 -7.94 7.55
C THR A 124 -14.78 -8.30 8.95
N PRO A 125 -15.65 -8.82 9.84
CA PRO A 125 -15.25 -9.05 11.22
C PRO A 125 -14.03 -9.96 11.29
N SER A 126 -13.06 -9.57 12.12
CA SER A 126 -11.77 -10.24 12.25
C SER A 126 -11.64 -10.94 13.60
N ILE A 127 -10.47 -11.54 13.84
CA ILE A 127 -10.09 -11.99 15.18
C ILE A 127 -10.13 -10.83 16.18
N ALA A 128 -10.44 -11.13 17.43
CA ALA A 128 -10.27 -10.18 18.53
C ALA A 128 -8.78 -10.00 18.86
N PRO A 129 -8.35 -8.79 19.25
CA PRO A 129 -7.01 -8.58 19.78
C PRO A 129 -6.82 -9.34 21.11
N GLY A 130 -5.62 -9.83 21.32
CA GLY A 130 -5.17 -10.36 22.61
C GLY A 130 -4.69 -9.27 23.57
N THR A 131 -4.23 -9.69 24.74
CA THR A 131 -3.55 -8.81 25.72
C THR A 131 -2.10 -8.50 25.36
N SER A 132 -1.63 -9.04 24.24
CA SER A 132 -0.36 -8.72 23.59
C SER A 132 -0.64 -8.27 22.16
N LEU A 133 0.29 -7.50 21.59
CA LEU A 133 0.16 -6.99 20.22
C LEU A 133 -0.14 -8.15 19.26
N THR A 134 -1.31 -8.05 18.64
CA THR A 134 -1.86 -9.02 17.69
C THR A 134 -1.85 -8.39 16.32
N ASP A 135 -1.30 -9.09 15.32
CA ASP A 135 -1.23 -8.59 13.95
C ASP A 135 -2.60 -8.63 13.25
N PHE A 136 -2.93 -7.53 12.60
CA PHE A 136 -4.07 -7.40 11.69
C PHE A 136 -3.54 -7.06 10.29
N THR A 137 -4.15 -7.67 9.27
CA THR A 137 -3.91 -7.33 7.87
C THR A 137 -5.22 -7.45 7.13
N ILE A 138 -5.70 -6.32 6.62
CA ILE A 138 -6.94 -6.22 5.86
C ILE A 138 -6.57 -5.85 4.42
N SER A 139 -7.00 -6.65 3.45
CA SER A 139 -6.87 -6.31 2.04
C SER A 139 -7.82 -5.17 1.69
N LEU A 140 -7.30 -4.14 1.02
CA LEU A 140 -8.06 -2.96 0.59
C LEU A 140 -8.82 -3.26 -0.71
N SER A 141 -9.82 -4.13 -0.61
CA SER A 141 -10.72 -4.50 -1.70
C SER A 141 -12.15 -4.68 -1.19
N ALA A 142 -13.14 -4.46 -2.06
CA ALA A 142 -14.55 -4.45 -1.68
C ALA A 142 -15.02 -5.74 -0.99
N ALA A 143 -14.44 -6.89 -1.36
CA ALA A 143 -14.74 -8.20 -0.77
C ALA A 143 -14.44 -8.30 0.74
N ASN A 144 -13.57 -7.43 1.27
CA ASN A 144 -13.18 -7.40 2.67
C ASN A 144 -13.93 -6.34 3.47
N PHE A 145 -14.96 -5.72 2.88
CA PHE A 145 -15.75 -4.69 3.54
C PHE A 145 -17.25 -4.94 3.37
N TYR A 146 -18.02 -4.36 4.28
CA TYR A 146 -19.48 -4.39 4.26
C TYR A 146 -20.06 -3.02 4.62
N LYS A 147 -21.31 -2.80 4.21
CA LYS A 147 -22.17 -1.70 4.66
C LYS A 147 -23.01 -2.19 5.83
N GLY A 148 -23.14 -1.38 6.87
CA GLY A 148 -23.90 -1.74 8.06
C GLY A 148 -23.52 -0.91 9.28
N THR A 149 -23.34 -1.58 10.40
CA THR A 149 -22.82 -1.02 11.65
C THR A 149 -21.67 -1.89 12.16
N ILE A 150 -21.04 -1.47 13.26
CA ILE A 150 -20.04 -2.29 13.95
C ILE A 150 -20.59 -3.64 14.45
N GLU A 151 -21.90 -3.76 14.66
CA GLU A 151 -22.56 -4.96 15.19
C GLU A 151 -23.30 -5.76 14.12
N GLN A 152 -23.62 -5.13 12.97
CA GLN A 152 -24.51 -5.73 11.98
C GLN A 152 -24.03 -5.50 10.55
N VAL A 153 -23.87 -6.61 9.83
CA VAL A 153 -23.69 -6.61 8.37
C VAL A 153 -25.06 -6.44 7.70
N ILE A 154 -25.19 -5.43 6.83
CA ILE A 154 -26.42 -5.20 6.04
C ILE A 154 -26.22 -5.71 4.61
N SER A 155 -25.12 -5.35 3.95
CA SER A 155 -24.83 -5.77 2.58
C SER A 155 -23.34 -5.69 2.25
N GLY A 156 -22.89 -6.37 1.20
CA GLY A 156 -21.54 -6.18 0.67
C GLY A 156 -21.31 -4.80 0.05
N VAL A 157 -20.04 -4.47 -0.17
CA VAL A 157 -19.58 -3.29 -0.91
C VAL A 157 -19.24 -3.72 -2.35
N SER A 158 -19.60 -2.93 -3.35
CA SER A 158 -19.15 -3.14 -4.73
C SER A 158 -17.78 -2.52 -4.99
N ASP A 159 -17.04 -3.01 -6.00
CA ASP A 159 -15.72 -2.46 -6.35
C ASP A 159 -15.76 -0.96 -6.68
N GLY A 160 -16.85 -0.52 -7.33
CA GLY A 160 -17.07 0.89 -7.64
C GLY A 160 -17.28 1.76 -6.40
N GLU A 161 -18.09 1.30 -5.44
CA GLU A 161 -18.29 1.99 -4.16
C GLU A 161 -16.99 2.02 -3.35
N PHE A 162 -16.28 0.90 -3.26
CA PHE A 162 -15.00 0.83 -2.55
C PHE A 162 -13.96 1.78 -3.14
N SER A 163 -13.84 1.79 -4.48
CA SER A 163 -12.93 2.70 -5.19
C SER A 163 -13.32 4.17 -4.98
N ALA A 164 -14.62 4.49 -4.97
CA ALA A 164 -15.08 5.85 -4.70
C ALA A 164 -14.72 6.33 -3.28
N ILE A 165 -14.88 5.46 -2.28
CA ILE A 165 -14.47 5.74 -0.90
C ILE A 165 -12.96 5.93 -0.82
N LEU A 166 -12.18 5.04 -1.43
CA LEU A 166 -10.72 5.10 -1.39
C LEU A 166 -10.16 6.31 -2.16
N GLY A 167 -10.83 6.76 -3.22
CA GLY A 167 -10.47 7.96 -3.97
C GLY A 167 -10.79 9.28 -3.27
N ASN A 168 -11.60 9.24 -2.20
CA ASN A 168 -11.88 10.40 -1.36
C ASN A 168 -12.05 9.96 0.10
N LEU A 169 -10.98 9.43 0.67
CA LEU A 169 -10.98 8.88 2.01
C LEU A 169 -10.95 10.02 3.03
N GLN A 170 -12.05 10.24 3.74
CA GLN A 170 -12.18 11.30 4.74
C GLN A 170 -11.79 10.85 6.13
N MET A 171 -11.89 9.55 6.42
CA MET A 171 -11.47 8.99 7.69
C MET A 171 -11.02 7.54 7.57
N VAL A 172 -9.99 7.21 8.36
CA VAL A 172 -9.59 5.84 8.66
C VAL A 172 -9.64 5.70 10.18
N SER A 173 -10.45 4.77 10.66
CA SER A 173 -10.57 4.47 12.09
C SER A 173 -10.20 3.01 12.33
N ILE A 174 -9.23 2.77 13.20
CA ILE A 174 -8.94 1.44 13.73
C ILE A 174 -9.78 1.24 14.99
N PHE A 175 -10.61 0.22 15.01
CA PHE A 175 -11.63 0.04 16.04
C PHE A 175 -11.01 -0.22 17.42
N GLY A 176 -11.43 0.56 18.41
CA GLY A 176 -10.82 0.64 19.74
C GLY A 176 -11.70 0.14 20.89
N ASN A 177 -12.82 -0.54 20.61
CA ASN A 177 -13.76 -0.97 21.65
C ASN A 177 -14.13 -2.45 21.55
N TRP A 178 -13.21 -3.34 21.94
CA TRP A 178 -13.38 -4.79 21.76
C TRP A 178 -14.02 -5.51 22.95
N ASN A 179 -13.89 -4.98 24.15
CA ASN A 179 -14.25 -5.69 25.38
C ASN A 179 -14.95 -4.79 26.42
N GLY A 180 -15.36 -3.57 26.01
CA GLY A 180 -15.80 -2.52 26.94
C GLY A 180 -14.69 -2.05 27.90
N GLY A 181 -13.44 -2.45 27.63
CA GLY A 181 -12.26 -2.15 28.41
C GLY A 181 -11.79 -0.72 28.21
N GLU A 182 -11.00 -0.28 29.17
CA GLU A 182 -10.52 1.09 29.29
C GLU A 182 -9.33 1.30 28.36
N TRP A 183 -8.34 0.40 28.28
CA TRP A 183 -7.12 0.68 27.52
C TRP A 183 -6.92 -0.18 26.27
N MET A 184 -6.66 0.50 25.16
CA MET A 184 -6.21 -0.12 23.91
C MET A 184 -4.87 0.44 23.46
N THR A 185 -4.05 -0.40 22.86
CA THR A 185 -2.72 -0.06 22.33
C THR A 185 -2.63 -0.38 20.86
N LEU A 186 -2.03 0.52 20.08
CA LEU A 186 -1.82 0.41 18.65
C LEU A 186 -0.33 0.59 18.31
N ASP A 187 0.15 -0.21 17.37
CA ASP A 187 1.50 -0.11 16.82
C ASP A 187 1.56 -0.52 15.32
N ASN A 188 2.67 -0.17 14.68
CA ASN A 188 3.13 -0.64 13.37
C ASN A 188 2.06 -0.52 12.27
N VAL A 189 1.46 0.66 12.14
CA VAL A 189 0.39 0.91 11.16
C VAL A 189 0.99 1.15 9.80
N GLN A 190 0.55 0.39 8.80
CA GLN A 190 1.01 0.51 7.42
C GLN A 190 -0.15 0.44 6.44
N MET A 191 -0.13 1.30 5.43
CA MET A 191 -0.95 1.18 4.23
C MET A 191 0.00 0.94 3.05
N THR A 192 -0.16 -0.18 2.36
CA THR A 192 0.80 -0.66 1.35
C THR A 192 0.07 -0.91 0.03
N SER A 193 0.57 -0.35 -1.07
CA SER A 193 0.02 -0.63 -2.39
C SER A 193 0.45 -1.99 -2.90
N LEU A 194 -0.27 -2.56 -3.87
CA LEU A 194 0.31 -3.63 -4.66
C LEU A 194 1.51 -3.09 -5.45
N SER A 195 2.63 -3.80 -5.39
CA SER A 195 3.72 -3.60 -6.35
C SER A 195 3.21 -4.15 -7.68
N SER A 196 2.83 -3.29 -8.63
CA SER A 196 2.63 -3.72 -10.01
C SER A 196 4.01 -4.00 -10.60
N ALA A 197 4.57 -5.17 -10.31
CA ALA A 197 5.69 -5.70 -11.08
C ALA A 197 5.15 -6.08 -12.47
N VAL A 198 4.86 -5.06 -13.29
CA VAL A 198 4.59 -5.24 -14.71
C VAL A 198 5.91 -5.70 -15.33
N PRO A 199 5.98 -6.88 -15.99
CA PRO A 199 7.12 -7.21 -16.82
C PRO A 199 7.20 -6.14 -17.90
N GLU A 200 8.22 -5.30 -17.81
CA GLU A 200 8.30 -4.13 -18.66
C GLU A 200 8.32 -4.53 -20.14
N PRO A 201 7.66 -3.77 -21.04
CA PRO A 201 7.76 -3.95 -22.49
C PRO A 201 9.21 -4.05 -23.00
N ALA A 202 10.15 -3.49 -22.24
CA ALA A 202 11.58 -3.62 -22.43
C ALA A 202 12.08 -5.07 -22.44
N SER A 203 11.50 -6.00 -21.67
CA SER A 203 11.94 -7.41 -21.65
C SER A 203 11.74 -8.08 -23.00
N TRP A 204 10.60 -7.83 -23.64
CA TRP A 204 10.31 -8.36 -24.98
C TRP A 204 11.11 -7.61 -26.03
N MET A 205 11.31 -6.30 -25.87
CA MET A 205 12.18 -5.52 -26.75
C MET A 205 13.65 -5.96 -26.64
N MET A 206 14.14 -6.38 -25.48
CA MET A 206 15.50 -6.90 -25.27
C MET A 206 15.65 -8.31 -25.84
N MET A 207 14.62 -9.16 -25.74
CA MET A 207 14.59 -10.42 -26.49
C MET A 207 14.62 -10.16 -28.00
N ILE A 208 13.78 -9.28 -28.52
CA ILE A 208 13.72 -8.92 -29.94
C ILE A 208 15.04 -8.29 -30.41
N ALA A 209 15.63 -7.38 -29.63
CA ALA A 209 16.91 -6.76 -29.92
C ALA A 209 18.06 -7.79 -29.88
N GLY A 210 18.05 -8.70 -28.89
CA GLY A 210 19.00 -9.81 -28.79
C GLY A 210 18.92 -10.72 -30.01
N PHE A 211 17.72 -11.16 -30.41
CA PHE A 211 17.52 -11.95 -31.61
C PHE A 211 17.87 -11.20 -32.90
N GLY A 212 17.55 -9.91 -32.97
CA GLY A 212 17.89 -9.05 -34.10
C GLY A 212 19.40 -8.90 -34.29
N LEU A 213 20.16 -8.71 -33.19
CA LEU A 213 21.61 -8.62 -33.21
C LEU A 213 22.27 -9.95 -33.63
N VAL A 214 21.80 -11.08 -33.10
CA VAL A 214 22.29 -12.41 -33.50
C VAL A 214 22.01 -12.68 -34.99
N GLY A 215 20.79 -12.38 -35.46
CA GLY A 215 20.42 -12.53 -36.87
C GLY A 215 21.26 -11.67 -37.80
N LEU A 216 21.55 -10.42 -37.43
CA LEU A 216 22.43 -9.52 -38.17
C LEU A 216 23.88 -10.02 -38.21
N ALA A 217 24.38 -10.58 -37.09
CA ALA A 217 25.72 -11.14 -37.02
C ALA A 217 25.88 -12.38 -37.93
N MET A 218 24.89 -13.28 -37.93
CA MET A 218 24.90 -14.47 -38.81
C MET A 218 24.84 -14.10 -40.29
N ARG A 219 24.13 -13.03 -40.66
CA ARG A 219 24.04 -12.56 -42.05
C ARG A 219 25.34 -11.95 -42.57
N ARG A 220 26.23 -11.49 -41.68
CA ARG A 220 27.53 -10.89 -42.03
C ARG A 220 28.69 -11.88 -42.07
N ALA A 221 28.50 -13.13 -41.64
CA ALA A 221 29.55 -14.14 -41.70
C ALA A 221 29.88 -14.47 -43.18
N PRO A 222 31.13 -14.22 -43.65
CA PRO A 222 31.51 -14.52 -45.02
C PRO A 222 31.44 -16.03 -45.24
N ARG A 223 30.69 -16.44 -46.27
CA ARG A 223 30.63 -17.84 -46.69
C ARG A 223 32.03 -18.21 -47.20
N SER A 224 32.79 -18.95 -46.40
CA SER A 224 34.09 -19.45 -46.84
C SER A 224 33.85 -20.45 -47.96
N ILE A 225 34.01 -19.99 -49.21
CA ILE A 225 34.05 -20.88 -50.36
C ILE A 225 35.38 -21.63 -50.25
N ARG A 226 35.33 -22.87 -49.77
CA ARG A 226 36.45 -23.82 -49.88
C ARG A 226 36.60 -24.18 -51.36
N LEU A 227 37.69 -23.75 -51.97
CA LEU A 227 38.15 -24.31 -53.23
C LEU A 227 39.06 -25.50 -52.92
N SER A 228 38.77 -26.62 -53.59
CA SER A 228 39.46 -27.91 -53.56
C SER A 228 40.78 -27.87 -54.31
#